data_AF-A0A538N9G9-F1
#
_entry.id   AF-A0A538N9G9-F1
#
_cell.length_a   1.000
_cell.length_b   1.000
_cell.length_c   1.000
_cell.angle_alpha   90.00
_cell.angle_beta   90.00
_cell.angle_gamma   90.00
#
_symmetry.space_group_name_H-M   'P 1'
#
loop_
_entity.id
_entity.type
_entity.pdbx_description
1 polymer ?
#
loop_
_entity_poly.entity_id
_entity_poly.type
_entity_poly.pdbx_seq_one_letter_code
_entity_poly.pdbx_strand_id
1 'polypeptide(L)'
;MTGLAVTAEPASASLAGAVLAAPVTSNYDSVQSKTATVTCPAGTTVVGPGGDIFNGGGKVALEQLLPDVSAGTVQVTAKETDAKAGD
;
A
#
# COMPACT_ATOMS: atom_id res chain seq x y z
N MET A 1 47.01 9.17 15.07
CA MET A 1 46.21 8.08 14.48
C MET A 1 45.04 8.70 13.75
N THR A 2 45.16 8.82 12.43
CA THR A 2 44.15 9.37 11.52
C THR A 2 43.02 8.35 11.34
N GLY A 3 41.80 8.69 11.76
CA GLY A 3 40.64 7.81 11.62
C GLY A 3 40.14 7.78 10.17
N LEU A 4 39.94 6.57 9.64
CA LEU A 4 39.31 6.35 8.35
C LEU A 4 37.78 6.47 8.52
N ALA A 5 37.17 7.45 7.84
CA ALA A 5 35.72 7.54 7.75
C ALA A 5 35.23 6.57 6.65
N VAL A 6 34.44 5.56 7.03
CA VAL A 6 33.71 4.69 6.10
C VAL A 6 32.36 5.34 5.82
N THR A 7 32.05 5.59 4.56
CA THR A 7 30.72 6.02 4.12
C THR A 7 29.79 4.81 4.04
N ALA A 8 28.60 4.91 4.62
CA ALA A 8 27.59 3.86 4.52
C ALA A 8 27.05 3.78 3.09
N GLU A 9 27.18 2.62 2.44
CA GLU A 9 26.52 2.33 1.17
C GLU A 9 25.10 1.78 1.42
N PRO A 10 24.11 2.14 0.57
CA PRO A 10 22.76 1.62 0.73
C PRO A 10 22.72 0.12 0.45
N ALA A 11 22.19 -0.66 1.40
CA ALA A 11 21.93 -2.08 1.20
C ALA A 11 20.80 -2.24 0.17
N SER A 12 21.16 -2.58 -1.07
CA SER A 12 20.20 -2.91 -2.11
C SER A 12 20.00 -4.43 -2.11
N ALA A 13 18.80 -4.89 -1.73
CA ALA A 13 18.45 -6.31 -1.77
C ALA A 13 17.28 -6.50 -2.74
N SER A 14 17.51 -7.20 -3.85
CA SER A 14 16.43 -7.67 -4.71
C SER A 14 15.72 -8.84 -4.04
N LEU A 15 14.40 -8.76 -3.90
CA LEU A 15 13.60 -9.91 -3.43
C LEU A 15 13.32 -10.85 -4.62
N ALA A 16 14.28 -11.72 -4.91
CA ALA A 16 14.12 -12.73 -5.95
C ALA A 16 12.88 -13.61 -5.64
N GLY A 17 12.00 -13.79 -6.63
CA GLY A 17 10.75 -14.54 -6.47
C GLY A 17 9.57 -13.71 -5.94
N ALA A 18 9.72 -12.39 -5.77
CA ALA A 18 8.57 -11.52 -5.51
C ALA A 18 7.56 -11.59 -6.67
N VAL A 19 6.28 -11.70 -6.32
CA VAL A 19 5.15 -11.69 -7.25
C VAL A 19 4.14 -10.64 -6.83
N LEU A 20 3.54 -9.96 -7.79
CA LEU A 20 2.44 -9.04 -7.54
C LEU A 20 1.13 -9.82 -7.42
N ALA A 21 0.36 -9.51 -6.38
CA ALA A 21 -1.02 -10.00 -6.31
C ALA A 21 -1.85 -9.37 -7.44
N ALA A 22 -2.90 -10.08 -7.87
CA ALA A 22 -3.81 -9.54 -8.88
C ALA A 22 -4.49 -8.26 -8.32
N PRO A 23 -4.55 -7.16 -9.10
CA PRO A 23 -5.12 -5.91 -8.62
C PRO A 23 -6.63 -6.06 -8.41
N VAL A 24 -7.14 -5.31 -7.43
CA VAL A 24 -8.55 -5.22 -7.09
C VAL A 24 -8.96 -3.76 -7.01
N THR A 25 -10.22 -3.46 -7.29
CA THR A 25 -10.76 -2.10 -7.21
C THR A 25 -11.92 -2.06 -6.22
N SER A 26 -11.98 -1.01 -5.41
CA SER A 26 -13.15 -0.73 -4.59
C SER A 26 -14.34 -0.23 -5.43
N ASN A 27 -15.46 0.02 -4.79
CA ASN A 27 -16.56 0.79 -5.40
C ASN A 27 -16.08 2.19 -5.80
N TYR A 28 -16.69 2.73 -6.86
CA TYR A 28 -16.39 4.05 -7.41
C TYR A 28 -17.56 5.00 -7.16
N ASP A 29 -17.56 5.64 -6.00
CA ASP A 29 -18.58 6.60 -5.56
C ASP A 29 -18.03 7.51 -4.44
N SER A 30 -18.76 8.57 -4.09
CA SER A 30 -18.38 9.55 -3.05
C SER A 30 -19.20 9.45 -1.76
N VAL A 31 -19.70 8.28 -1.40
CA VAL A 31 -20.53 8.11 -0.19
C VAL A 31 -19.67 8.03 1.07
N GLN A 32 -18.70 7.11 1.11
CA GLN A 32 -17.84 6.82 2.26
C GLN A 32 -16.41 6.49 1.81
N SER A 33 -15.46 6.36 2.75
CA SER A 33 -14.13 5.82 2.48
C SER A 33 -14.20 4.47 1.75
N LYS A 34 -13.21 4.20 0.93
CA LYS A 34 -13.15 3.03 0.06
C LYS A 34 -12.04 2.10 0.50
N THR A 35 -12.39 0.85 0.77
CA THR A 35 -11.41 -0.18 1.08
C THR A 35 -11.38 -1.21 -0.03
N ALA A 36 -10.19 -1.50 -0.54
CA ALA A 36 -9.94 -2.64 -1.42
C ALA A 36 -9.16 -3.70 -0.63
N THR A 37 -9.55 -4.97 -0.76
CA THR A 37 -8.87 -6.09 -0.11
C THR A 37 -8.28 -7.00 -1.17
N VAL A 38 -6.96 -7.17 -1.15
CA VAL A 38 -6.23 -8.07 -2.04
C VAL A 38 -5.69 -9.27 -1.27
N THR A 39 -5.67 -10.43 -1.91
CA THR A 39 -5.11 -11.67 -1.35
C THR A 39 -3.83 -12.04 -2.10
N CYS A 40 -2.79 -12.39 -1.37
CA CYS A 40 -1.55 -12.91 -1.93
C CYS A 40 -1.77 -14.24 -2.65
N PRO A 41 -1.03 -14.52 -3.74
CA PRO A 41 -1.03 -15.84 -4.37
C PRO A 41 -0.73 -16.96 -3.35
N ALA A 42 -1.30 -18.14 -3.59
CA ALA A 42 -1.08 -19.31 -2.73
C ALA A 42 0.42 -19.62 -2.61
N GLY A 43 0.89 -19.90 -1.38
CA GLY A 43 2.29 -20.18 -1.10
C GLY A 43 3.20 -18.93 -1.01
N THR A 44 2.64 -17.73 -1.05
CA THR A 44 3.37 -16.47 -0.89
C THR A 44 2.92 -15.70 0.36
N THR A 45 3.71 -14.71 0.79
CA THR A 45 3.40 -13.86 1.95
C THR A 45 3.54 -12.38 1.59
N VAL A 46 2.91 -11.51 2.39
CA VAL A 46 2.96 -10.07 2.18
C VAL A 46 4.35 -9.55 2.56
N VAL A 47 5.01 -8.90 1.61
CA VAL A 47 6.31 -8.23 1.81
C VAL A 47 6.25 -6.71 1.63
N GLY A 48 5.17 -6.23 1.00
CA GLY A 48 4.95 -4.81 0.74
C GLY A 48 3.51 -4.57 0.28
N PRO A 49 2.73 -3.78 1.02
CA PRO A 49 1.42 -3.30 0.57
C PRO A 49 1.55 -2.04 -0.31
N GLY A 50 0.56 -1.81 -1.17
CA GLY A 50 0.52 -0.66 -2.09
C GLY A 50 -0.84 -0.51 -2.75
N GLY A 51 -1.07 0.65 -3.37
CA GLY A 51 -2.26 0.92 -4.16
C GLY A 51 -2.14 2.24 -4.92
N ASP A 52 -3.06 2.46 -5.85
CA ASP A 52 -3.18 3.68 -6.63
C ASP A 52 -4.62 4.20 -6.59
N ILE A 53 -4.76 5.50 -6.88
CA ILE A 53 -6.06 6.18 -6.90
C ILE A 53 -6.38 6.51 -8.35
N PHE A 54 -7.45 5.91 -8.87
CA PHE A 54 -7.98 6.22 -10.18
C PHE A 54 -9.03 7.33 -10.09
N ASN A 55 -8.86 8.39 -10.88
CA ASN A 55 -9.81 9.50 -11.03
C ASN A 55 -10.19 10.23 -9.72
N GLY A 56 -9.25 10.39 -8.78
CA GLY A 56 -9.48 11.06 -7.49
C GLY A 56 -9.36 12.58 -7.51
N GLY A 57 -9.01 13.20 -8.65
CA GLY A 57 -8.96 14.67 -8.80
C GLY A 57 -8.01 15.42 -7.85
N GLY A 58 -7.03 14.74 -7.25
CA GLY A 58 -6.16 15.30 -6.22
C GLY A 58 -6.86 15.56 -4.88
N LYS A 59 -8.04 14.97 -4.67
CA LYS A 59 -8.90 15.14 -3.50
C LYS A 59 -9.12 13.85 -2.72
N VAL A 60 -8.38 12.79 -3.06
CA VAL A 60 -8.46 11.50 -2.40
C VAL A 60 -7.07 11.09 -2.01
N ALA A 61 -6.89 10.57 -0.80
CA ALA A 61 -5.64 10.04 -0.30
C ALA A 61 -5.80 8.59 0.15
N LEU A 62 -4.75 7.80 -0.01
CA LEU A 62 -4.62 6.53 0.70
C LEU A 62 -4.31 6.85 2.16
N GLU A 63 -5.19 6.46 3.07
CA GLU A 63 -5.05 6.78 4.49
C GLU A 63 -4.55 5.58 5.29
N GLN A 64 -4.87 4.36 4.87
CA GLN A 64 -4.53 3.16 5.61
C GLN A 64 -4.09 2.02 4.69
N LEU A 65 -2.96 1.41 5.03
CA LEU A 65 -2.46 0.15 4.48
C LEU A 65 -2.33 -0.84 5.64
N LEU A 66 -3.24 -1.81 5.71
CA LEU A 66 -3.30 -2.84 6.75
C LEU A 66 -2.98 -4.22 6.14
N PRO A 67 -1.73 -4.68 6.22
CA PRO A 67 -1.39 -6.06 5.88
C PRO A 67 -1.78 -7.02 7.02
N ASP A 68 -2.43 -8.13 6.67
CA ASP A 68 -2.61 -9.30 7.54
C ASP A 68 -1.75 -10.44 7.01
N VAL A 69 -0.54 -10.57 7.59
CA VAL A 69 0.45 -11.55 7.15
C VAL A 69 0.04 -12.99 7.45
N SER A 70 -0.87 -13.21 8.40
CA SER A 70 -1.35 -14.55 8.76
C SER A 70 -2.39 -15.05 7.75
N ALA A 71 -3.27 -14.18 7.28
CA ALA A 71 -4.27 -14.45 6.26
C ALA A 71 -3.73 -14.26 4.84
N GLY A 72 -2.56 -13.64 4.68
CA GLY A 72 -2.00 -13.30 3.38
C GLY A 72 -2.83 -12.27 2.64
N THR A 73 -3.41 -11.30 3.35
CA THR A 73 -4.24 -10.25 2.76
C THR A 73 -3.69 -8.87 3.05
N VAL A 74 -4.08 -7.90 2.22
CA VAL A 74 -3.82 -6.48 2.45
C VAL A 74 -5.11 -5.72 2.23
N GLN A 75 -5.44 -4.86 3.18
CA GLN A 75 -6.49 -3.85 3.03
C GLN A 75 -5.87 -2.49 2.78
N VAL A 76 -6.37 -1.81 1.75
CA VAL A 76 -6.00 -0.43 1.41
C VAL A 76 -7.25 0.41 1.47
N THR A 77 -7.24 1.44 2.33
CA THR A 77 -8.36 2.38 2.47
C THR A 77 -7.97 3.76 1.94
N ALA A 78 -8.83 4.32 1.10
CA ALA A 78 -8.76 5.67 0.59
C ALA A 78 -9.96 6.50 1.04
N LYS A 79 -9.76 7.81 1.24
CA LYS A 79 -10.82 8.76 1.61
C LYS A 79 -10.63 10.08 0.89
N GLU A 80 -11.75 10.75 0.66
CA GLU A 80 -11.75 12.15 0.24
C GLU A 80 -11.09 13.03 1.31
N THR A 81 -10.20 13.91 0.89
CA THR A 81 -9.36 14.76 1.77
C THR A 81 -10.02 16.08 2.15
N ASP A 82 -11.02 16.50 1.38
CA ASP A 82 -11.92 17.57 1.77
C ASP A 82 -12.93 17.05 2.80
N ALA A 83 -13.32 17.95 3.71
CA ALA A 83 -14.37 17.64 4.66
C ALA A 83 -15.63 17.24 3.89
N LYS A 84 -16.17 16.06 4.22
CA LYS A 84 -17.55 15.76 3.86
C LYS A 84 -18.41 16.85 4.50
N ALA A 85 -19.42 17.35 3.80
CA ALA A 85 -20.41 18.18 4.46
C ALA A 85 -21.06 17.37 5.60
N GLY A 86 -20.68 17.67 6.85
CA GLY A 86 -21.23 17.02 8.05
C GLY A 86 -20.25 16.34 9.02
N ASP A 87 -18.93 16.46 8.83
CA ASP A 87 -17.92 16.11 9.85
C ASP A 87 -17.63 17.29 10.80
#